data_AF-A0A257TKC8-F1
#
_entry.id   AF-A0A257TKC8-F1
#
_cell.length_a   1.000
_cell.length_b   1.000
_cell.length_c   1.000
_cell.angle_alpha   90.00
_cell.angle_beta   90.00
_cell.angle_gamma   90.00
#
_symmetry.space_group_name_H-M   'P 1'
#
loop_
_entity.id
_entity.type
_entity.pdbx_description
1 polymer ?
#
loop_
_entity_poly.entity_id
_entity_poly.type
_entity_poly.pdbx_seq_one_letter_code
_entity_poly.pdbx_strand_id
1 'polypeptide(L)'
;MSVDVQQDRELTADDYRQYRALSSLAVISLVAGVLSSLVFLDWMLAAIPMIGIVAGILALRQIRSSPEAYTGELVALMGTVLCAVLWTGGWSRLAYVRATEVPPGYERISYDDLQLDPAQPMVFPPEKAQELNGKKVFIKGFVYQPTGGQTTGIKRFILVRDKGQCCFGGNP
;
A
#
# COMPACT_ATOMS: atom_id res chain seq x y z
N MET A 1 39.45 -3.74 -67.50
CA MET A 1 38.40 -4.32 -66.64
C MET A 1 39.04 -4.61 -65.30
N SER A 2 39.08 -3.60 -64.43
CA SER A 2 39.46 -3.72 -63.03
C SER A 2 38.18 -3.99 -62.24
N VAL A 3 38.12 -5.12 -61.56
CA VAL A 3 37.17 -5.31 -60.46
C VAL A 3 37.98 -5.01 -59.21
N ASP A 4 37.96 -3.75 -58.81
CA ASP A 4 38.48 -3.31 -57.52
C ASP A 4 37.56 -3.91 -56.45
N VAL A 5 38.02 -5.00 -55.84
CA VAL A 5 37.39 -5.59 -54.65
C VAL A 5 37.56 -4.55 -53.54
N GLN A 6 36.48 -3.80 -53.28
CA GLN A 6 36.39 -2.91 -52.13
C GLN A 6 36.55 -3.74 -50.87
N GLN A 7 37.80 -3.76 -50.39
CA GLN A 7 38.25 -3.83 -49.02
C GLN A 7 37.12 -4.04 -48.03
N ASP A 8 37.06 -5.27 -47.50
CA ASP A 8 36.24 -5.64 -46.35
C ASP A 8 36.35 -4.53 -45.31
N ARG A 9 35.26 -3.79 -45.13
CA ARG A 9 35.14 -2.83 -44.04
C ARG A 9 35.28 -3.65 -42.76
N GLU A 10 36.45 -3.56 -42.11
CA GLU A 10 36.66 -4.13 -40.78
C GLU A 10 35.52 -3.62 -39.89
N LEU A 11 34.54 -4.49 -39.62
CA LEU A 11 33.60 -4.27 -38.53
C LEU A 11 34.46 -4.24 -37.27
N THR A 12 34.83 -3.04 -36.84
CA THR A 12 35.50 -2.81 -35.56
C THR A 12 34.65 -3.43 -34.45
N ALA A 13 35.30 -3.99 -33.43
CA ALA A 13 34.63 -4.63 -32.29
C ALA A 13 33.61 -3.71 -31.56
N ASP A 14 33.65 -2.40 -31.83
CA ASP A 14 32.67 -1.41 -31.39
C ASP A 14 31.30 -1.52 -32.09
N ASP A 15 31.22 -2.10 -33.29
CA ASP A 15 29.99 -2.16 -34.12
C ASP A 15 29.07 -3.33 -33.70
N TYR A 16 29.61 -4.35 -33.03
CA TYR A 16 28.83 -5.26 -32.19
C TYR A 16 28.60 -4.58 -30.84
N ARG A 17 27.73 -3.56 -30.79
CA ARG A 17 27.19 -3.10 -29.51
C ARG A 17 26.56 -4.29 -28.80
N GLN A 18 27.36 -4.86 -27.90
CA GLN A 18 27.07 -6.04 -27.12
C GLN A 18 25.73 -5.81 -26.44
N TYR A 19 24.69 -6.46 -26.96
CA TYR A 19 23.33 -6.33 -26.48
C TYR A 19 23.30 -6.88 -25.05
N ARG A 20 23.52 -6.00 -24.07
CA ARG A 20 23.43 -6.35 -22.65
C ARG A 20 21.96 -6.48 -22.30
N ALA A 21 21.57 -7.66 -21.84
CA ALA A 21 20.20 -7.91 -21.41
C ALA A 21 19.86 -7.00 -20.21
N LEU A 22 18.70 -6.36 -20.28
CA LEU A 22 18.12 -5.67 -19.13
C LEU A 22 17.76 -6.72 -18.07
N SER A 23 18.16 -6.48 -16.82
CA SER A 23 17.78 -7.36 -15.71
C SER A 23 16.26 -7.33 -15.52
N SER A 24 15.64 -8.51 -15.53
CA SER A 24 14.19 -8.66 -15.27
C SER A 24 13.79 -8.12 -13.89
N LEU A 25 14.67 -8.23 -12.89
CA LEU A 25 14.47 -7.67 -11.56
C LEU A 25 14.43 -6.13 -11.55
N ALA A 26 15.19 -5.47 -12.43
CA ALA A 26 15.16 -4.02 -12.57
C ALA A 26 13.79 -3.53 -13.08
N VAL A 27 13.22 -4.24 -14.07
CA VAL A 27 11.88 -3.95 -14.60
C VAL A 27 10.81 -4.18 -13.53
N ILE A 28 10.91 -5.28 -12.77
CA ILE A 28 9.99 -5.56 -11.64
C ILE A 28 10.04 -4.42 -10.61
N SER A 29 11.24 -3.94 -10.25
CA SER A 29 11.38 -2.85 -9.28
C SER A 29 10.76 -1.53 -9.78
N LEU A 30 10.88 -1.24 -11.07
CA LEU A 30 10.31 -0.03 -11.68
C LEU A 30 8.78 -0.09 -11.71
N VAL A 31 8.21 -1.22 -12.16
CA VAL A 31 6.77 -1.43 -12.20
C VAL A 31 6.17 -1.39 -10.79
N ALA A 32 6.84 -2.04 -9.83
CA ALA A 32 6.47 -1.97 -8.42
C ALA A 32 6.52 -0.51 -7.89
N GLY A 33 7.51 0.28 -8.31
CA GLY A 33 7.60 1.69 -7.96
C GLY A 33 6.43 2.52 -8.47
N VAL A 34 5.99 2.31 -9.71
CA VAL A 34 4.81 2.99 -10.26
C VAL A 34 3.54 2.58 -9.50
N LEU A 35 3.39 1.29 -9.20
CA LEU A 35 2.27 0.75 -8.42
C LEU A 35 2.32 1.14 -6.93
N SER A 36 3.47 1.60 -6.42
CA SER A 36 3.62 2.03 -5.02
C SER A 36 2.88 3.33 -4.71
N SER A 37 2.37 4.03 -5.72
CA SER A 37 1.45 5.16 -5.55
C SER A 37 0.16 4.76 -4.80
N LEU A 38 -0.24 3.49 -4.83
CA LEU A 38 -1.42 3.00 -4.12
C LEU A 38 -1.23 2.84 -2.59
N VAL A 39 -0.01 2.97 -2.07
CA VAL A 39 0.31 2.83 -0.63
C VAL A 39 -0.41 3.87 0.23
N PHE A 40 -0.81 4.99 -0.37
CA PHE A 40 -1.53 6.05 0.34
C PHE A 40 -2.96 5.69 0.74
N LEU A 41 -3.53 4.61 0.22
CA LEU A 41 -4.92 4.23 0.48
C LEU A 41 -5.07 3.34 1.71
N ASP A 42 -4.19 2.34 1.86
CA ASP A 42 -4.32 1.33 2.91
C ASP A 42 -2.95 0.84 3.40
N TRP A 43 -2.90 0.46 4.68
CA TRP A 43 -1.72 -0.08 5.33
C TRP A 43 -1.30 -1.43 4.73
N MET A 44 -2.25 -2.25 4.24
CA MET A 44 -1.92 -3.52 3.58
C MET A 44 -1.16 -3.33 2.26
N LEU A 45 -1.42 -2.24 1.54
CA LEU A 45 -0.76 -1.95 0.26
C LEU A 45 0.70 -1.49 0.45
N ALA A 46 1.11 -1.19 1.68
CA ALA A 46 2.51 -0.92 2.02
C ALA A 46 3.45 -2.12 1.82
N ALA A 47 2.93 -3.34 1.62
CA ALA A 47 3.74 -4.51 1.29
C ALA A 47 4.32 -4.46 -0.14
N ILE A 48 3.63 -3.81 -1.08
CA ILE A 48 4.03 -3.70 -2.49
C ILE A 48 5.38 -2.98 -2.67
N PRO A 49 5.59 -1.75 -2.14
CA PRO A 49 6.88 -1.08 -2.24
C PRO A 49 8.00 -1.83 -1.52
N MET A 50 7.70 -2.55 -0.44
CA MET A 50 8.71 -3.36 0.26
C MET A 50 9.28 -4.46 -0.64
N ILE A 51 8.41 -5.17 -1.38
CA ILE A 51 8.84 -6.16 -2.37
C ILE A 51 9.63 -5.48 -3.49
N GLY A 52 9.20 -4.30 -3.94
CA GLY A 52 9.91 -3.49 -4.94
C GLY A 52 11.31 -3.06 -4.51
N ILE A 53 11.48 -2.64 -3.25
CA ILE A 53 12.79 -2.27 -2.67
C ILE A 53 13.72 -3.48 -2.63
N VAL A 54 13.23 -4.63 -2.16
CA VAL A 54 14.04 -5.86 -2.08
C VAL A 54 14.47 -6.30 -3.49
N ALA A 55 13.54 -6.34 -4.44
CA ALA A 55 13.85 -6.69 -5.84
C ALA A 55 14.85 -5.70 -6.47
N GLY A 56 14.69 -4.40 -6.21
CA GLY A 56 15.61 -3.36 -6.70
C GLY A 56 17.02 -3.46 -6.11
N ILE A 57 17.14 -3.72 -4.80
CA ILE A 57 18.45 -3.95 -4.14
C ILE A 57 19.13 -5.20 -4.69
N LEU A 58 18.38 -6.29 -4.91
CA LEU A 58 18.91 -7.53 -5.50
C LEU A 58 19.35 -7.29 -6.96
N ALA A 59 18.59 -6.54 -7.73
CA ALA A 59 18.96 -6.15 -9.09
C ALA A 59 20.27 -5.34 -9.09
N LEU A 60 20.40 -4.34 -8.22
CA LEU A 60 21.62 -3.53 -8.10
C LEU A 60 22.83 -4.37 -7.68
N ARG A 61 22.66 -5.31 -6.74
CA ARG A 61 23.72 -6.24 -6.34
C ARG A 61 24.15 -7.14 -7.50
N GLN A 62 23.19 -7.67 -8.25
CA GLN A 62 23.45 -8.56 -9.39
C GLN A 62 24.14 -7.83 -10.56
N ILE A 63 23.73 -6.59 -10.85
CA ILE A 63 24.36 -5.78 -11.91
C ILE A 63 25.80 -5.43 -11.53
N ARG A 64 26.06 -5.08 -10.27
CA ARG A 64 27.41 -4.75 -9.79
C ARG A 64 28.34 -5.96 -9.75
N SER A 65 27.83 -7.17 -9.50
CA SER A 65 28.65 -8.39 -9.54
C SER A 65 28.94 -8.89 -10.95
N SER A 66 28.18 -8.46 -11.97
CA SER A 66 28.34 -8.91 -13.35
C SER A 66 28.09 -7.78 -14.35
N PRO A 67 28.94 -6.72 -14.34
CA PRO A 67 28.75 -5.52 -15.16
C PRO A 67 28.90 -5.80 -16.67
N GLU A 68 29.60 -6.87 -17.04
CA GLU A 68 29.80 -7.31 -18.43
C GLU A 68 28.50 -7.81 -19.09
N ALA A 69 27.58 -8.37 -18.30
CA ALA A 69 26.41 -9.13 -18.79
C ALA A 69 25.07 -8.36 -18.68
N TYR A 70 24.94 -7.43 -17.74
CA TYR A 70 23.68 -6.75 -17.43
C TYR A 70 23.79 -5.22 -17.53
N THR A 71 22.73 -4.58 -18.03
CA THR A 71 22.59 -3.12 -18.04
C THR A 71 21.28 -2.70 -17.35
N GLY A 72 21.13 -1.41 -17.02
CA GLY A 72 19.93 -0.88 -16.37
C GLY A 72 20.08 -0.51 -14.89
N GLU A 73 21.31 -0.24 -14.42
CA GLU A 73 21.56 0.24 -13.05
C GLU A 73 20.72 1.48 -12.73
N LEU A 74 20.61 2.43 -13.67
CA LEU A 74 19.81 3.65 -13.49
C LEU A 74 18.32 3.32 -13.32
N VAL A 75 17.80 2.32 -14.05
CA VAL A 75 16.38 1.90 -13.95
C VAL A 75 16.11 1.27 -12.58
N ALA A 76 16.99 0.38 -12.12
CA ALA A 76 16.88 -0.24 -10.80
C ALA A 76 17.01 0.79 -9.67
N LEU A 77 17.92 1.76 -9.81
CA LEU A 77 18.09 2.85 -8.85
C LEU A 77 16.82 3.70 -8.76
N MET A 78 16.29 4.14 -9.90
CA MET A 78 15.06 4.95 -9.95
C MET A 78 13.87 4.20 -9.34
N GLY A 79 13.68 2.92 -9.67
CA GLY A 79 12.63 2.09 -9.08
C GLY A 79 12.78 1.94 -7.57
N THR A 80 13.99 1.67 -7.09
CA THR A 80 14.27 1.50 -5.65
C THR A 80 14.04 2.80 -4.86
N VAL A 81 14.55 3.93 -5.37
CA VAL A 81 14.37 5.26 -4.75
C VAL A 81 12.90 5.63 -4.71
N LEU A 82 12.17 5.42 -5.82
CA LEU A 82 10.74 5.70 -5.89
C LEU A 82 9.95 4.88 -4.86
N CYS A 83 10.20 3.57 -4.76
CA CYS A 83 9.57 2.73 -3.74
C CYS A 83 9.89 3.20 -2.31
N ALA A 84 11.14 3.57 -2.03
CA ALA A 84 11.55 4.01 -0.70
C ALA A 84 10.88 5.32 -0.27
N VAL A 85 10.80 6.30 -1.18
CA VAL A 85 10.14 7.58 -0.92
C VAL A 85 8.64 7.39 -0.74
N LEU A 86 7.99 6.60 -1.60
CA LEU A 86 6.55 6.36 -1.49
C LEU A 86 6.17 5.54 -0.26
N TRP A 87 7.00 4.57 0.14
CA TRP A 87 6.77 3.79 1.35
C TRP A 87 6.87 4.66 2.61
N THR A 88 7.96 5.43 2.74
CA THR A 88 8.16 6.32 3.89
C THR A 88 7.10 7.42 3.95
N GLY A 89 6.76 8.04 2.81
CA GLY A 89 5.72 9.05 2.72
C GLY A 89 4.31 8.51 3.03
N GLY A 90 3.96 7.34 2.47
CA GLY A 90 2.68 6.68 2.72
C GLY A 90 2.51 6.30 4.18
N TRP A 91 3.53 5.66 4.77
CA TRP A 91 3.52 5.28 6.19
C TRP A 91 3.42 6.50 7.11
N SER A 92 4.21 7.55 6.83
CA SER A 92 4.19 8.78 7.63
C SER A 92 2.81 9.45 7.60
N ARG A 93 2.17 9.52 6.42
CA ARG A 93 0.82 10.08 6.29
C ARG A 93 -0.20 9.25 7.06
N LEU A 94 -0.21 7.93 6.89
CA LEU A 94 -1.16 7.05 7.57
C LEU A 94 -0.97 7.09 9.10
N ALA A 95 0.28 7.14 9.56
CA ALA A 95 0.61 7.30 10.98
C ALA A 95 0.15 8.67 11.51
N TYR A 96 0.38 9.75 10.77
CA TYR A 96 -0.06 11.09 11.13
C TYR A 96 -1.59 11.15 11.27
N VAL A 97 -2.31 10.65 10.26
CA VAL A 97 -3.78 10.59 10.27
C VAL A 97 -4.26 9.81 11.49
N ARG A 98 -3.69 8.64 11.78
CA ARG A 98 -4.06 7.83 12.95
C ARG A 98 -3.78 8.54 14.28
N ALA A 99 -2.70 9.32 14.37
CA ALA A 99 -2.32 10.07 15.57
C ALA A 99 -3.22 11.29 15.81
N THR A 100 -3.65 11.99 14.75
CA THR A 100 -4.47 13.21 14.88
C THR A 100 -5.97 12.96 14.84
N GLU A 101 -6.40 11.74 14.52
CA GLU A 101 -7.82 11.37 14.45
C GLU A 101 -8.53 11.41 15.80
N VAL A 102 -7.81 11.10 16.88
CA VAL A 102 -8.40 10.95 18.21
C VAL A 102 -8.25 12.26 18.97
N PRO A 103 -9.36 12.90 19.39
CA PRO A 103 -9.27 14.11 20.21
C PRO A 103 -8.59 13.80 21.54
N PRO A 104 -7.87 14.77 22.14
CA PRO A 104 -7.20 14.55 23.42
C PRO A 104 -8.22 14.18 24.51
N GLY A 105 -7.89 13.15 25.30
CA GLY A 105 -8.75 12.64 26.37
C GLY A 105 -9.84 11.67 25.91
N TYR A 106 -9.82 11.21 24.65
CA TYR A 106 -10.67 10.13 24.16
C TYR A 106 -9.86 8.83 23.99
N GLU A 107 -10.45 7.71 24.39
CA GLU A 107 -9.89 6.39 24.17
C GLU A 107 -10.37 5.84 22.81
N ARG A 108 -9.43 5.35 21.98
CA ARG A 108 -9.77 4.76 20.69
C ARG A 108 -10.24 3.32 20.90
N ILE A 109 -11.50 3.05 20.59
CA ILE A 109 -12.10 1.71 20.65
C ILE A 109 -12.45 1.20 19.25
N SER A 110 -12.54 -0.12 19.07
CA SER A 110 -13.12 -0.71 17.86
C SER A 110 -14.48 -1.35 18.15
N TYR A 111 -15.21 -1.69 17.09
CA TYR A 111 -16.46 -2.43 17.24
C TYR A 111 -16.25 -3.83 17.83
N ASP A 112 -15.06 -4.40 17.71
CA ASP A 112 -14.74 -5.73 18.23
C ASP A 112 -14.75 -5.74 19.77
N ASP A 113 -14.48 -4.60 20.41
CA ASP A 113 -14.59 -4.44 21.86
C ASP A 113 -16.05 -4.39 22.35
N LEU A 114 -17.00 -4.15 21.44
CA LEU A 114 -18.42 -4.08 21.73
C LEU A 114 -19.18 -5.34 21.28
N GLN A 115 -18.49 -6.31 20.69
CA GLN A 115 -19.09 -7.57 20.25
C GLN A 115 -19.27 -8.52 21.43
N LEU A 116 -20.34 -9.32 21.35
CA LEU A 116 -20.58 -10.42 22.29
C LEU A 116 -19.50 -11.48 22.12
N ASP A 117 -18.99 -11.99 23.24
CA ASP A 117 -18.10 -13.14 23.22
C ASP A 117 -18.90 -14.37 22.73
N PRO A 118 -18.46 -15.04 21.63
CA PRO A 118 -19.12 -16.26 21.16
C PRO A 118 -19.14 -17.39 22.21
N ALA A 119 -18.24 -17.37 23.19
CA ALA A 119 -18.24 -18.32 24.30
C ALA A 119 -19.33 -18.00 25.36
N GLN A 120 -19.78 -16.75 25.46
CA GLN A 120 -20.77 -16.30 26.44
C GLN A 120 -21.83 -15.38 25.80
N PRO A 121 -22.62 -15.86 24.82
CA PRO A 121 -23.52 -15.03 24.03
C PRO A 121 -24.71 -14.45 24.82
N MET A 122 -24.96 -14.94 26.03
CA MET A 122 -26.07 -14.48 26.87
C MET A 122 -25.73 -13.29 27.77
N VAL A 123 -24.46 -12.86 27.85
CA VAL A 123 -24.05 -11.72 28.69
C VAL A 123 -24.11 -10.45 27.84
N PHE A 124 -25.19 -9.68 28.00
CA PHE A 124 -25.37 -8.39 27.33
C PHE A 124 -25.60 -7.27 28.36
N PRO A 125 -24.89 -6.13 28.29
CA PRO A 125 -23.80 -5.81 27.37
C PRO A 125 -22.49 -6.56 27.71
N PRO A 126 -21.57 -6.75 26.74
CA PRO A 126 -20.25 -7.37 27.00
C PRO A 126 -19.48 -6.64 28.11
N GLU A 127 -18.65 -7.36 28.84
CA GLU A 127 -17.85 -6.81 29.96
C GLU A 127 -17.01 -5.59 29.52
N LYS A 128 -16.31 -5.71 28.39
CA LYS A 128 -15.58 -4.59 27.78
C LYS A 128 -16.45 -3.35 27.54
N ALA A 129 -17.70 -3.52 27.11
CA ALA A 129 -18.62 -2.39 26.91
C ALA A 129 -19.06 -1.76 28.25
N GLN A 130 -19.18 -2.56 29.31
CA GLN A 130 -19.47 -2.07 30.65
C GLN A 130 -18.32 -1.22 31.21
N GLU A 131 -17.07 -1.62 30.97
CA GLU A 131 -15.86 -0.87 31.37
C GLU A 131 -15.73 0.49 30.68
N LEU A 132 -16.38 0.67 29.53
CA LEU A 132 -16.40 1.92 28.78
C LEU A 132 -17.50 2.88 29.26
N ASN A 133 -18.39 2.44 30.15
CA ASN A 133 -19.46 3.28 30.69
C ASN A 133 -18.87 4.49 31.46
N GLY A 134 -19.24 5.70 31.03
CA GLY A 134 -18.74 6.96 31.60
C GLY A 134 -17.38 7.44 31.05
N LYS A 135 -16.71 6.67 30.17
CA LYS A 135 -15.47 7.10 29.51
C LYS A 135 -15.77 7.86 28.21
N LYS A 136 -14.88 8.78 27.85
CA LYS A 136 -14.91 9.44 26.54
C LYS A 136 -14.23 8.52 25.51
N VAL A 137 -14.99 8.05 24.53
CA VAL A 137 -14.49 7.09 23.53
C VAL A 137 -14.60 7.64 22.11
N PHE A 138 -13.64 7.30 21.27
CA PHE A 138 -13.62 7.58 19.84
C PHE A 138 -13.78 6.28 19.07
N ILE A 139 -14.87 6.20 18.29
CA ILE A 139 -15.17 5.06 17.42
C ILE A 139 -15.49 5.56 16.01
N LYS A 140 -15.01 4.84 15.00
CA LYS A 140 -15.30 5.11 13.60
C LYS A 140 -16.32 4.11 13.09
N GLY A 141 -17.37 4.63 12.46
CA GLY A 141 -18.40 3.81 11.82
C GLY A 141 -19.17 4.61 10.79
N PHE A 142 -20.26 4.04 10.32
CA PHE A 142 -21.18 4.67 9.39
C PHE A 142 -22.42 5.13 10.15
N VAL A 143 -22.91 6.31 9.78
CA VAL A 143 -24.17 6.85 10.29
C VAL A 143 -25.31 6.17 9.54
N TYR A 144 -26.13 5.39 10.25
CA TYR A 144 -27.38 4.82 9.77
C TYR A 144 -28.56 5.67 10.24
N GLN A 145 -29.47 5.95 9.32
CA GLN A 145 -30.60 6.87 9.49
C GLN A 145 -31.91 6.09 9.28
N PRO A 146 -32.59 5.66 10.34
CA PRO A 146 -33.84 4.90 10.19
C PRO A 146 -34.99 5.73 9.62
N THR A 147 -34.94 7.07 9.67
CA THR A 147 -36.04 7.97 9.29
C THR A 147 -35.94 8.54 7.86
N GLY A 148 -35.06 7.98 7.01
CA GLY A 148 -35.03 8.28 5.58
C GLY A 148 -34.41 9.63 5.18
N GLY A 149 -33.13 9.60 4.78
CA GLY A 149 -32.54 10.59 3.87
C GLY A 149 -32.17 11.96 4.43
N GLN A 150 -32.31 12.22 5.74
CA GLN A 150 -31.86 13.49 6.32
C GLN A 150 -30.32 13.59 6.28
N THR A 151 -29.78 14.47 5.44
CA THR A 151 -28.33 14.68 5.28
C THR A 151 -27.75 15.79 6.15
N THR A 152 -28.60 16.62 6.78
CA THR A 152 -28.17 17.79 7.56
C THR A 152 -28.88 17.87 8.91
N GLY A 153 -28.21 18.44 9.92
CA GLY A 153 -28.80 18.66 11.25
C GLY A 153 -29.14 17.38 12.02
N ILE A 154 -28.41 16.29 11.77
CA ILE A 154 -28.68 14.97 12.37
C ILE A 154 -28.40 15.02 13.88
N LYS A 155 -29.44 14.96 14.70
CA LYS A 155 -29.35 14.97 16.17
C LYS A 155 -29.39 13.58 16.81
N ARG A 156 -29.95 12.60 16.10
CA ARG A 156 -30.08 11.21 16.53
C ARG A 156 -29.73 10.32 15.36
N PHE A 157 -28.82 9.40 15.60
CA PHE A 157 -28.38 8.45 14.60
C PHE A 157 -27.92 7.17 15.28
N ILE A 158 -27.87 6.09 14.49
CA ILE A 158 -27.27 4.83 14.90
C ILE A 158 -25.90 4.78 14.21
N LEU A 159 -24.84 4.49 14.96
CA LEU A 159 -23.50 4.33 14.40
C LEU A 159 -23.21 2.83 14.23
N VAL A 160 -23.06 2.39 12.99
CA VAL A 160 -22.84 0.98 12.63
C VAL A 160 -21.40 0.74 12.16
N ARG A 161 -20.89 -0.48 12.36
CA ARG A 161 -19.52 -0.86 11.95
C ARG A 161 -19.32 -0.76 10.45
N ASP A 162 -20.26 -1.31 9.69
CA ASP A 162 -20.25 -1.39 8.24
C ASP A 162 -21.62 -0.99 7.70
N LYS A 163 -21.69 -0.64 6.41
CA LYS A 163 -22.93 -0.17 5.80
C LYS A 163 -23.99 -1.27 5.62
N GLY A 164 -23.77 -2.52 6.05
CA GLY A 164 -24.76 -3.61 6.05
C GLY A 164 -25.49 -3.93 4.72
N GLN A 165 -25.21 -3.20 3.64
CA GLN A 165 -26.04 -3.10 2.43
C GLN A 165 -25.59 -4.03 1.30
N CYS A 166 -24.77 -5.04 1.58
CA CYS A 166 -24.48 -6.06 0.58
C CYS A 166 -24.83 -7.46 1.09
N CYS A 167 -25.96 -7.93 0.56
CA CYS A 167 -26.33 -9.33 0.33
C CYS A 167 -26.94 -10.15 1.49
N PHE A 168 -26.72 -9.85 2.77
CA PHE A 168 -27.30 -10.68 3.86
C PHE A 168 -27.71 -9.94 5.16
N GLY A 169 -27.66 -8.60 5.20
CA GLY A 169 -27.98 -7.81 6.40
C GLY A 169 -29.40 -7.21 6.37
N GLY A 170 -30.19 -7.45 7.42
CA GLY A 170 -31.44 -6.72 7.67
C GLY A 170 -31.20 -5.25 8.08
N ASN A 171 -32.27 -4.53 8.44
CA ASN A 171 -32.11 -3.21 9.07
C ASN A 171 -31.37 -3.37 10.40
N PRO A 172 -30.26 -2.65 10.62
CA PRO A 172 -29.50 -2.69 11.87
C PRO A 172 -30.27 -2.08 13.05
#